data_AF-A0A2P5M057-F1
#
_entry.id   AF-A0A2P5M057-F1
#
_cell.length_a   1.000
_cell.length_b   1.000
_cell.length_c   1.000
_cell.angle_alpha   90.00
_cell.angle_beta   90.00
_cell.angle_gamma   90.00
#
_symmetry.space_group_name_H-M   'P 1'
#
loop_
_entity.id
_entity.type
_entity.pdbx_description
1 polymer ?
#
loop_
_entity_poly.entity_id
_entity_poly.type
_entity_poly.pdbx_seq_one_letter_code
_entity_poly.pdbx_strand_id
1 'polypeptide(L)'
;MIANKALRTPLRAHIAAAALLALAATHPASAEMKYADQGAHWAPADRDDFYSLDQGARIMPLNWFKALRHSDGKHFLDDQLTRYGYLPNPNSPTPGLPVGFLAASEQGAQFFSMTCSACHTRQIDVNGVSWRIDGGPALSDFQSLLADIDTAFQKILADEVAFDEFAKEALGGDPNERALRKLRKEVEVWFQPYDVLMRKSLPKPGWGVARADAVSMIFNRVAGLDIGTTSSRIIEHNIALADAPVRYPFLWNAPIQDMTQWPGFARNGDDILGLARNVGEVYGVFGIYRPTPLTLALPQLVKFNSSRLPKLINFLNDSSLNYPGLMRLENLIQQIGPPKWPWNLDPKLVAQGEEIFNRDPKQGGCATGCHEVVKGTPRLCNLNTWKTPLQDVGTDVREYHVLGREADTGVLNGAAIPFVPGIDTPLKPKDKIISILGLSVIGSILEAPLHFGVDVFKPIVEECIPESRQARTETAASL
;
A
#
# COMPACT_ATOMS: atom_id res chain seq x y z
N MET A 1 1.30 -7.61 80.50
CA MET A 1 0.45 -6.73 81.35
C MET A 1 -0.35 -5.81 80.45
N ILE A 2 -1.67 -5.95 80.53
CA ILE A 2 -2.74 -4.96 80.31
C ILE A 2 -2.81 -4.27 78.93
N ALA A 3 -3.89 -4.64 78.23
CA ALA A 3 -4.44 -4.02 77.05
C ALA A 3 -4.89 -2.57 77.28
N ASN A 4 -5.00 -1.79 76.20
CA ASN A 4 -6.17 -0.95 76.02
C ASN A 4 -6.46 -0.68 74.54
N LYS A 5 -7.55 -1.29 74.08
CA LYS A 5 -8.34 -0.84 72.93
C LYS A 5 -9.04 0.47 73.31
N ALA A 6 -9.04 1.44 72.41
CA ALA A 6 -10.08 2.47 72.41
C ALA A 6 -10.58 2.66 70.97
N LEU A 7 -11.86 2.34 70.80
CA LEU A 7 -12.69 2.57 69.62
C LEU A 7 -12.63 4.04 69.17
N ARG A 8 -12.59 4.27 67.86
CA ARG A 8 -13.37 5.35 67.22
C ARG A 8 -13.96 4.87 65.89
N THR A 9 -15.25 5.11 65.79
CA THR A 9 -16.23 4.85 64.73
C THR A 9 -15.85 5.46 63.36
N PRO A 10 -16.40 4.93 62.24
CA PRO A 10 -16.16 5.48 60.92
C PRO A 10 -17.14 6.62 60.64
N LEU A 11 -16.65 7.85 60.55
CA LEU A 11 -17.44 8.97 60.07
C LEU A 11 -17.23 9.10 58.55
N ARG A 12 -18.23 8.65 57.79
CA ARG A 12 -18.45 9.09 56.42
C ARG A 12 -18.59 10.62 56.43
N ALA A 13 -17.73 11.31 55.70
CA ALA A 13 -17.97 12.68 55.27
C ALA A 13 -17.51 12.80 53.82
N HIS A 14 -18.50 12.93 52.95
CA HIS A 14 -18.40 13.19 51.52
C HIS A 14 -17.55 14.43 51.24
N ILE A 15 -16.42 14.29 50.54
CA ILE A 15 -15.79 15.40 49.82
C ILE A 15 -15.26 14.88 48.47
N ALA A 16 -15.84 15.44 47.42
CA ALA A 16 -15.32 15.59 46.06
C ALA A 16 -15.15 14.33 45.18
N ALA A 17 -16.29 13.77 44.76
CA ALA A 17 -16.44 13.36 43.38
C ALA A 17 -16.62 14.63 42.52
N ALA A 18 -15.54 15.18 41.95
CA ALA A 18 -15.55 16.17 40.87
C ALA A 18 -14.12 16.50 40.40
N ALA A 19 -13.47 15.55 39.71
CA ALA A 19 -12.29 15.84 38.88
C ALA A 19 -12.21 14.84 37.71
N LEU A 20 -13.34 14.63 37.05
CA LEU A 20 -13.47 13.97 35.75
C LEU A 20 -14.40 14.84 34.91
N LEU A 21 -13.94 16.05 34.63
CA LEU A 21 -14.58 16.98 33.72
C LEU A 21 -13.51 17.55 32.80
N ALA A 22 -13.62 17.13 31.55
CA ALA A 22 -13.08 17.77 30.36
C ALA A 22 -11.55 17.80 30.20
N LEU A 23 -10.95 16.64 29.86
CA LEU A 23 -10.18 16.60 28.61
C LEU A 23 -11.19 16.52 27.45
N ALA A 24 -11.98 17.57 27.29
CA ALA A 24 -12.48 17.87 25.96
C ALA A 24 -11.20 18.11 25.16
N ALA A 25 -10.97 17.28 24.15
CA ALA A 25 -9.97 17.54 23.13
C ALA A 25 -10.27 18.94 22.59
N THR A 26 -9.61 19.94 23.15
CA THR A 26 -9.41 21.21 22.48
C THR A 26 -8.67 20.80 21.23
N HIS A 27 -9.41 20.67 20.12
CA HIS A 27 -8.80 20.76 18.81
C HIS A 27 -7.91 22.00 18.91
N PRO A 28 -6.57 21.86 18.77
CA PRO A 28 -5.76 23.06 18.65
C PRO A 28 -6.42 23.85 17.52
N ALA A 29 -6.73 25.13 17.80
CA ALA A 29 -7.26 26.06 16.82
C ALA A 29 -6.51 25.81 15.51
N SER A 30 -7.26 25.43 14.45
CA SER A 30 -6.74 24.85 13.19
C SER A 30 -5.32 25.32 12.94
N ALA A 31 -4.34 24.49 13.30
CA ALA A 31 -2.93 24.82 13.12
C ALA A 31 -2.75 25.26 11.66
N GLU A 32 -2.05 26.37 11.45
CA GLU A 32 -1.72 26.82 10.09
C GLU A 32 -1.05 25.64 9.38
N MET A 33 -1.63 25.16 8.28
CA MET A 33 -1.08 24.04 7.53
C MET A 33 -0.13 24.57 6.47
N LYS A 34 1.12 24.09 6.48
CA LYS A 34 2.17 24.41 5.52
C LYS A 34 2.64 23.13 4.84
N TYR A 35 3.03 23.24 3.58
CA TYR A 35 3.74 22.18 2.89
C TYR A 35 5.26 22.37 3.10
N ALA A 36 5.98 21.27 3.33
CA ALA A 36 7.44 21.29 3.32
C ALA A 36 7.97 21.66 1.92
N ASP A 37 9.11 22.35 1.85
CA ASP A 37 9.81 22.59 0.58
C ASP A 37 10.43 21.26 0.11
N GLN A 38 9.83 20.68 -0.94
CA GLN A 38 10.24 19.41 -1.56
C GLN A 38 10.79 19.61 -2.97
N GLY A 39 11.34 20.80 -3.24
CA GLY A 39 11.98 21.12 -4.51
C GLY A 39 11.06 21.86 -5.49
N ALA A 40 11.69 22.52 -6.46
CA ALA A 40 11.00 23.39 -7.42
C ALA A 40 10.10 22.64 -8.41
N HIS A 41 10.30 21.33 -8.56
CA HIS A 41 9.50 20.48 -9.44
C HIS A 41 8.23 19.94 -8.77
N TRP A 42 8.06 20.09 -7.45
CA TRP A 42 6.87 19.59 -6.74
C TRP A 42 5.76 20.65 -6.67
N ALA A 43 5.01 20.78 -7.77
CA ALA A 43 3.95 21.77 -7.89
C ALA A 43 2.64 21.37 -7.18
N PRO A 44 1.78 22.33 -6.81
CA PRO A 44 0.48 22.03 -6.20
C PRO A 44 -0.44 21.11 -7.02
N ALA A 45 -0.47 21.25 -8.35
CA ALA A 45 -1.28 20.40 -9.21
C ALA A 45 -0.79 18.94 -9.21
N ASP A 46 0.53 18.73 -9.21
CA ASP A 46 1.13 17.40 -9.13
C ASP A 46 0.86 16.73 -7.78
N ARG A 47 0.76 17.52 -6.70
CA ARG A 47 0.29 17.04 -5.40
C ARG A 47 -1.18 16.61 -5.41
N ASP A 48 -2.06 17.43 -5.99
CA ASP A 48 -3.49 17.08 -6.09
C ASP A 48 -3.68 15.76 -6.87
N ASP A 49 -2.91 15.57 -7.96
CA ASP A 49 -2.86 14.29 -8.68
C ASP A 49 -2.37 13.15 -7.77
N PHE A 50 -1.23 13.32 -7.09
CA PHE A 50 -0.68 12.29 -6.19
C PHE A 50 -1.65 11.89 -5.08
N TYR A 51 -2.53 12.79 -4.65
CA TYR A 51 -3.54 12.54 -3.62
C TYR A 51 -4.75 11.72 -4.10
N SER A 52 -5.01 11.66 -5.41
CA SER A 52 -6.30 11.14 -5.91
C SER A 52 -6.21 10.35 -7.22
N LEU A 53 -5.01 10.04 -7.71
CA LEU A 53 -4.83 9.31 -8.95
C LEU A 53 -5.04 7.80 -8.80
N ASP A 54 -5.83 7.23 -9.71
CA ASP A 54 -6.16 5.80 -9.70
C ASP A 54 -4.98 4.93 -10.17
N GLN A 55 -4.49 4.08 -9.28
CA GLN A 55 -3.48 3.05 -9.58
C GLN A 55 -4.10 1.68 -9.90
N GLY A 56 -5.41 1.51 -9.70
CA GLY A 56 -6.13 0.26 -9.94
C GLY A 56 -6.67 -0.44 -8.70
N ALA A 57 -6.58 0.16 -7.51
CA ALA A 57 -7.18 -0.41 -6.30
C ALA A 57 -8.72 -0.39 -6.37
N ARG A 58 -9.39 -1.46 -5.91
CA ARG A 58 -10.85 -1.58 -5.85
C ARG A 58 -11.25 -2.20 -4.51
N ILE A 59 -11.33 -1.37 -3.46
CA ILE A 59 -11.61 -1.86 -2.09
C ILE A 59 -13.05 -2.40 -2.04
N MET A 60 -14.03 -1.58 -2.40
CA MET A 60 -15.45 -1.95 -2.48
C MET A 60 -16.24 -0.91 -3.30
N PRO A 61 -17.50 -1.18 -3.69
CA PRO A 61 -18.36 -0.16 -4.28
C PRO A 61 -18.48 1.09 -3.39
N LEU A 62 -18.35 2.28 -3.97
CA LEU A 62 -18.29 3.54 -3.22
C LEU A 62 -19.58 3.82 -2.44
N ASN A 63 -20.73 3.48 -3.02
CA ASN A 63 -22.02 3.60 -2.35
C ASN A 63 -22.13 2.67 -1.13
N TRP A 64 -21.52 1.50 -1.17
CA TRP A 64 -21.47 0.62 0.01
C TRP A 64 -20.63 1.25 1.11
N PHE A 65 -19.44 1.77 0.79
CA PHE A 65 -18.60 2.43 1.79
C PHE A 65 -19.27 3.67 2.40
N LYS A 66 -20.00 4.45 1.60
CA LYS A 66 -20.79 5.59 2.07
C LYS A 66 -21.94 5.18 3.01
N ALA A 67 -22.58 4.04 2.75
CA ALA A 67 -23.65 3.50 3.58
C ALA A 67 -23.14 2.72 4.81
N LEU A 68 -21.87 2.31 4.81
CA LEU A 68 -21.29 1.49 5.85
C LEU A 68 -21.19 2.27 7.16
N ARG A 69 -21.67 1.67 8.24
CA ARG A 69 -21.62 2.22 9.59
C ARG A 69 -20.65 1.46 10.46
N HIS A 70 -19.93 2.20 11.29
CA HIS A 70 -19.08 1.65 12.33
C HIS A 70 -19.92 1.13 13.51
N SER A 71 -19.29 0.50 14.50
CA SER A 71 -19.96 -0.10 15.67
C SER A 71 -20.74 0.91 16.52
N ASP A 72 -20.35 2.19 16.49
CA ASP A 72 -21.05 3.31 17.15
C ASP A 72 -22.21 3.90 16.33
N GLY A 73 -22.49 3.33 15.15
CA GLY A 73 -23.60 3.72 14.28
C GLY A 73 -23.30 4.91 13.36
N LYS A 74 -22.12 5.54 13.44
CA LYS A 74 -21.71 6.60 12.51
C LYS A 74 -21.21 6.03 11.20
N HIS A 75 -21.29 6.82 10.12
CA HIS A 75 -20.74 6.41 8.83
C HIS A 75 -19.22 6.46 8.84
N PHE A 76 -18.60 5.61 8.02
CA PHE A 76 -17.14 5.57 7.97
C PHE A 76 -16.52 6.91 7.59
N LEU A 77 -17.18 7.68 6.71
CA LEU A 77 -16.68 8.96 6.19
C LEU A 77 -17.08 10.20 7.01
N ASP A 78 -17.84 10.05 8.10
CA ASP A 78 -18.31 11.20 8.90
C ASP A 78 -17.16 12.08 9.44
N ASP A 79 -16.05 11.45 9.80
CA ASP A 79 -14.82 12.10 10.27
C ASP A 79 -13.72 12.14 9.19
N GLN A 80 -14.05 11.81 7.93
CA GLN A 80 -13.09 11.66 6.82
C GLN A 80 -11.92 10.71 7.14
N LEU A 81 -12.18 9.64 7.91
CA LEU A 81 -11.20 8.64 8.34
C LEU A 81 -10.09 9.18 9.25
N THR A 82 -10.26 10.36 9.85
CA THR A 82 -9.28 10.95 10.78
C THR A 82 -9.04 10.10 12.02
N ARG A 83 -10.01 9.28 12.45
CA ARG A 83 -9.81 8.28 13.53
C ARG A 83 -8.71 7.27 13.23
N TYR A 84 -8.41 7.00 11.96
CA TYR A 84 -7.30 6.15 11.53
C TYR A 84 -6.06 6.94 11.15
N GLY A 85 -6.02 8.26 11.41
CA GLY A 85 -4.88 9.11 11.10
C GLY A 85 -4.77 9.55 9.63
N TYR A 86 -5.80 9.34 8.81
CA TYR A 86 -5.82 9.88 7.45
C TYR A 86 -6.08 11.38 7.45
N LEU A 87 -5.50 12.04 6.45
CA LEU A 87 -5.38 13.48 6.41
C LEU A 87 -6.46 14.10 5.51
N PRO A 88 -7.02 15.28 5.86
CA PRO A 88 -8.00 15.96 5.01
C PRO A 88 -7.44 16.27 3.61
N ASN A 89 -8.30 16.14 2.60
CA ASN A 89 -8.03 16.52 1.21
C ASN A 89 -9.12 17.48 0.70
N PRO A 90 -8.98 18.80 0.93
CA PRO A 90 -10.00 19.77 0.53
C PRO A 90 -10.18 19.86 -0.99
N ASN A 91 -9.17 19.46 -1.78
CA ASN A 91 -9.19 19.48 -3.24
C ASN A 91 -9.63 18.13 -3.84
N SER A 92 -10.12 17.20 -3.03
CA SER A 92 -10.50 15.87 -3.52
C SER A 92 -11.54 15.97 -4.65
N PRO A 93 -11.31 15.34 -5.82
CA PRO A 93 -12.28 15.32 -6.91
C PRO A 93 -13.64 14.75 -6.49
N THR A 94 -13.65 13.87 -5.49
CA THR A 94 -14.86 13.41 -4.81
C THR A 94 -14.89 13.98 -3.39
N PRO A 95 -15.71 15.01 -3.12
CA PRO A 95 -15.73 15.68 -1.82
C PRO A 95 -15.88 14.71 -0.65
N GLY A 96 -15.08 14.92 0.40
CA GLY A 96 -15.10 14.13 1.63
C GLY A 96 -14.17 12.91 1.64
N LEU A 97 -13.49 12.58 0.53
CA LEU A 97 -12.44 11.56 0.56
C LEU A 97 -11.10 12.16 1.02
N PRO A 98 -10.40 11.55 2.00
CA PRO A 98 -9.14 12.06 2.51
C PRO A 98 -7.98 11.79 1.54
N VAL A 99 -6.78 12.31 1.88
CA VAL A 99 -5.58 12.13 1.06
C VAL A 99 -5.31 10.65 0.82
N GLY A 100 -5.11 10.31 -0.45
CA GLY A 100 -4.84 8.95 -0.89
C GLY A 100 -6.06 8.09 -1.10
N PHE A 101 -7.27 8.63 -0.97
CA PHE A 101 -8.51 7.94 -1.31
C PHE A 101 -9.23 8.65 -2.45
N LEU A 102 -9.83 7.86 -3.33
CA LEU A 102 -10.50 8.35 -4.53
C LEU A 102 -11.73 7.50 -4.88
N ALA A 103 -12.59 8.04 -5.75
CA ALA A 103 -13.64 7.30 -6.41
C ALA A 103 -13.11 6.80 -7.77
N ALA A 104 -12.78 5.51 -7.84
CA ALA A 104 -12.28 4.92 -9.09
C ALA A 104 -13.44 4.43 -9.95
N SER A 105 -13.35 4.67 -11.26
CA SER A 105 -14.36 4.23 -12.23
C SER A 105 -13.94 2.91 -12.87
N GLU A 106 -14.82 1.91 -12.84
CA GLU A 106 -14.58 0.58 -13.42
C GLU A 106 -15.90 0.05 -13.99
N GLN A 107 -15.95 -0.21 -15.30
CA GLN A 107 -17.12 -0.80 -15.98
C GLN A 107 -18.47 -0.10 -15.67
N GLY A 108 -18.45 1.24 -15.53
CA GLY A 108 -19.64 2.04 -15.22
C GLY A 108 -20.04 2.09 -13.73
N ALA A 109 -19.29 1.44 -12.84
CA ALA A 109 -19.44 1.52 -11.39
C ALA A 109 -18.34 2.39 -10.76
N GLN A 110 -18.64 2.94 -9.57
CA GLN A 110 -17.71 3.70 -8.74
C GLN A 110 -17.25 2.85 -7.56
N PHE A 111 -15.94 2.80 -7.33
CA PHE A 111 -15.32 2.07 -6.24
C PHE A 111 -14.64 3.03 -5.27
N PHE A 112 -14.81 2.79 -3.97
CA PHE A 112 -13.91 3.33 -2.97
C PHE A 112 -12.53 2.69 -3.20
N SER A 113 -11.54 3.55 -3.43
CA SER A 113 -10.20 3.17 -3.85
C SER A 113 -9.15 3.97 -3.08
N MET A 114 -7.90 3.53 -3.19
CA MET A 114 -6.76 4.18 -2.59
C MET A 114 -5.53 4.20 -3.50
N THR A 115 -4.65 5.16 -3.26
CA THR A 115 -3.37 5.36 -3.96
C THR A 115 -2.21 5.50 -2.98
N CYS A 116 -0.97 5.56 -3.49
CA CYS A 116 0.27 5.56 -2.69
C CYS A 116 0.25 6.58 -1.54
N SER A 117 -0.32 7.76 -1.79
CA SER A 117 -0.36 8.87 -0.83
C SER A 117 -1.13 8.59 0.45
N ALA A 118 -1.98 7.55 0.52
CA ALA A 118 -2.65 7.13 1.75
C ALA A 118 -1.64 6.61 2.81
N CYS A 119 -0.56 5.98 2.35
CA CYS A 119 0.53 5.45 3.19
C CYS A 119 1.76 6.36 3.17
N HIS A 120 1.93 7.15 2.10
CA HIS A 120 3.10 7.97 1.85
C HIS A 120 2.81 9.48 1.90
N THR A 121 1.96 9.91 2.84
CA THR A 121 1.81 11.34 3.17
C THR A 121 1.85 11.55 4.68
N ARG A 122 2.80 12.36 5.15
CA ARG A 122 3.02 12.65 6.57
C ARG A 122 2.50 14.03 6.93
N GLN A 123 1.97 14.18 8.14
CA GLN A 123 1.86 15.46 8.81
C GLN A 123 2.61 15.43 10.15
N ILE A 124 3.31 16.52 10.49
CA ILE A 124 3.91 16.72 11.82
C ILE A 124 3.52 18.10 12.34
N ASP A 125 3.37 18.23 13.65
CA ASP A 125 3.08 19.52 14.28
C ASP A 125 4.32 20.04 15.01
N VAL A 126 4.75 21.25 14.65
CA VAL A 126 5.90 21.92 15.25
C VAL A 126 5.52 23.34 15.59
N ASN A 127 5.61 23.70 16.89
CA ASN A 127 5.30 25.04 17.40
C ASN A 127 3.92 25.58 16.95
N GLY A 128 2.90 24.71 16.91
CA GLY A 128 1.53 25.09 16.52
C GLY A 128 1.28 25.21 15.02
N VAL A 129 2.25 24.81 14.17
CA VAL A 129 2.12 24.75 12.71
C VAL A 129 2.12 23.28 12.28
N SER A 130 1.15 22.90 11.45
CA SER A 130 1.10 21.57 10.83
C SER A 130 1.89 21.56 9.53
N TRP A 131 2.92 20.72 9.43
CA TRP A 131 3.75 20.55 8.25
C TRP A 131 3.37 19.27 7.50
N ARG A 132 2.85 19.44 6.29
CA ARG A 132 2.56 18.38 5.33
C ARG A 132 3.82 18.01 4.53
N ILE A 133 4.12 16.73 4.48
CA ILE A 133 5.31 16.17 3.83
C ILE A 133 4.84 15.01 2.93
N ASP A 134 4.84 15.23 1.62
CA ASP A 134 4.44 14.26 0.61
C ASP A 134 5.59 13.26 0.38
N GLY A 135 5.26 12.01 0.05
CA GLY A 135 6.23 10.92 0.01
C GLY A 135 6.75 10.49 1.39
N GLY A 136 6.31 11.13 2.48
CA GLY A 136 6.70 10.79 3.84
C GLY A 136 5.80 9.71 4.47
N PRO A 137 6.30 8.94 5.44
CA PRO A 137 5.54 7.84 6.06
C PRO A 137 4.34 8.31 6.88
N ALA A 138 3.13 7.99 6.44
CA ALA A 138 1.89 8.40 7.09
C ALA A 138 1.81 7.96 8.56
N LEU A 139 1.09 8.74 9.38
CA LEU A 139 0.69 8.37 10.73
C LEU A 139 -0.68 7.68 10.73
N SER A 140 -0.88 6.71 9.84
CA SER A 140 -2.15 6.00 9.71
C SER A 140 -2.14 4.66 10.44
N ASP A 141 -3.31 4.26 10.96
CA ASP A 141 -3.59 2.92 11.47
C ASP A 141 -4.39 2.13 10.42
N PHE A 142 -3.68 1.64 9.40
CA PHE A 142 -4.30 0.93 8.29
C PHE A 142 -4.95 -0.38 8.74
N GLN A 143 -4.36 -1.08 9.71
CA GLN A 143 -4.94 -2.33 10.22
C GLN A 143 -6.30 -2.11 10.86
N SER A 144 -6.45 -1.09 11.70
CA SER A 144 -7.74 -0.79 12.32
C SER A 144 -8.81 -0.45 11.29
N LEU A 145 -8.48 0.30 10.22
CA LEU A 145 -9.43 0.55 9.13
C LEU A 145 -9.91 -0.76 8.50
N LEU A 146 -8.97 -1.67 8.21
CA LEU A 146 -9.29 -2.97 7.60
C LEU A 146 -10.14 -3.86 8.53
N ALA A 147 -9.77 -3.94 9.81
CA ALA A 147 -10.49 -4.74 10.79
C ALA A 147 -11.90 -4.19 11.11
N ASP A 148 -12.08 -2.87 11.09
CA ASP A 148 -13.37 -2.24 11.35
C ASP A 148 -14.32 -2.40 10.16
N ILE A 149 -13.80 -2.33 8.93
CA ILE A 149 -14.58 -2.68 7.73
C ILE A 149 -15.04 -4.14 7.82
N ASP A 150 -14.14 -5.05 8.18
CA ASP A 150 -14.47 -6.48 8.36
C ASP A 150 -15.62 -6.68 9.36
N THR A 151 -15.46 -6.07 10.54
CA THR A 151 -16.46 -6.12 11.62
C THR A 151 -17.81 -5.53 11.19
N ALA A 152 -17.80 -4.43 10.43
CA ALA A 152 -19.02 -3.80 9.94
C ALA A 152 -19.76 -4.73 8.96
N PHE A 153 -19.05 -5.39 8.04
CA PHE A 153 -19.67 -6.33 7.10
C PHE A 153 -20.15 -7.63 7.77
N GLN A 154 -19.45 -8.13 8.79
CA GLN A 154 -19.97 -9.22 9.63
C GLN A 154 -21.30 -8.83 10.27
N LYS A 155 -21.39 -7.62 10.83
CA LYS A 155 -22.62 -7.13 11.45
C LYS A 155 -23.79 -7.04 10.45
N ILE A 156 -23.59 -6.41 9.29
CA ILE A 156 -24.70 -6.28 8.32
C ILE A 156 -25.13 -7.64 7.75
N LEU A 157 -24.25 -8.64 7.68
CA LEU A 157 -24.66 -9.97 7.22
C LEU A 157 -25.34 -10.81 8.31
N ALA A 158 -25.03 -10.55 9.58
CA ALA A 158 -25.60 -11.28 10.72
C ALA A 158 -26.92 -10.68 11.26
N ASP A 159 -27.24 -9.43 10.94
CA ASP A 159 -28.39 -8.70 11.46
C ASP A 159 -29.24 -8.14 10.30
N GLU A 160 -30.50 -8.58 10.20
CA GLU A 160 -31.44 -8.15 9.14
C GLU A 160 -31.75 -6.65 9.22
N VAL A 161 -31.86 -6.07 10.41
CA VAL A 161 -32.14 -4.63 10.57
C VAL A 161 -30.95 -3.81 10.09
N ALA A 162 -29.73 -4.21 10.48
CA ALA A 162 -28.52 -3.56 10.01
C ALA A 162 -28.34 -3.70 8.48
N PHE A 163 -28.71 -4.85 7.92
CA PHE A 163 -28.70 -5.05 6.47
C PHE A 163 -29.69 -4.14 5.75
N ASP A 164 -30.93 -4.05 6.25
CA ASP A 164 -31.98 -3.23 5.64
C ASP A 164 -31.61 -1.74 5.64
N GLU A 165 -31.04 -1.25 6.75
CA GLU A 165 -30.52 0.13 6.84
C GLU A 165 -29.38 0.37 5.83
N PHE A 166 -28.40 -0.53 5.79
CA PHE A 166 -27.31 -0.47 4.81
C PHE A 166 -27.85 -0.49 3.37
N ALA A 167 -28.79 -1.39 3.08
CA ALA A 167 -29.33 -1.59 1.75
C ALA A 167 -30.11 -0.38 1.25
N LYS A 168 -30.91 0.23 2.13
CA LYS A 168 -31.66 1.46 1.83
C LYS A 168 -30.73 2.59 1.37
N GLU A 169 -29.62 2.78 2.09
CA GLU A 169 -28.65 3.83 1.76
C GLU A 169 -27.79 3.45 0.54
N ALA A 170 -27.29 2.22 0.47
CA ALA A 170 -26.44 1.74 -0.61
C ALA A 170 -27.17 1.76 -1.98
N LEU A 171 -28.47 1.50 -1.99
CA LEU A 171 -29.31 1.52 -3.19
C LEU A 171 -30.01 2.87 -3.44
N GLY A 172 -29.91 3.82 -2.51
CA GLY A 172 -30.43 5.18 -2.67
C GLY A 172 -31.95 5.31 -2.60
N GLY A 173 -32.63 4.49 -1.81
CA GLY A 173 -34.10 4.51 -1.69
C GLY A 173 -34.63 3.28 -0.97
N ASP A 174 -35.94 3.04 -1.02
CA ASP A 174 -36.56 1.85 -0.42
C ASP A 174 -36.53 0.67 -1.41
N PRO A 175 -35.59 -0.30 -1.26
CA PRO A 175 -35.46 -1.39 -2.22
C PRO A 175 -36.60 -2.40 -2.08
N ASN A 176 -37.05 -2.94 -3.21
CA ASN A 176 -37.94 -4.10 -3.19
C ASN A 176 -37.16 -5.38 -2.81
N GLU A 177 -37.88 -6.45 -2.46
CA GLU A 177 -37.26 -7.71 -2.04
C GLU A 177 -36.27 -8.30 -3.05
N ARG A 178 -36.50 -8.10 -4.36
CA ARG A 178 -35.59 -8.61 -5.40
C ARG A 178 -34.27 -7.86 -5.34
N ALA A 179 -34.29 -6.54 -5.17
CA ALA A 179 -33.10 -5.73 -5.02
C ALA A 179 -32.35 -6.06 -3.72
N LEU A 180 -33.06 -6.27 -2.60
CA LEU A 180 -32.47 -6.72 -1.34
C LEU A 180 -31.75 -8.06 -1.48
N ARG A 181 -32.41 -9.08 -2.04
CA ARG A 181 -31.81 -10.41 -2.26
C ARG A 181 -30.59 -10.34 -3.19
N LYS A 182 -30.65 -9.49 -4.23
CA LYS A 182 -29.51 -9.29 -5.13
C LYS A 182 -28.33 -8.65 -4.39
N LEU A 183 -28.57 -7.56 -3.66
CA LEU A 183 -27.53 -6.88 -2.89
C LEU A 183 -26.91 -7.80 -1.85
N ARG A 184 -27.72 -8.58 -1.12
CA ARG A 184 -27.22 -9.51 -0.09
C ARG A 184 -26.24 -10.50 -0.69
N LYS A 185 -26.59 -11.10 -1.84
CA LYS A 185 -25.71 -12.01 -2.56
C LYS A 185 -24.42 -11.33 -3.04
N GLU A 186 -24.51 -10.09 -3.51
CA GLU A 186 -23.33 -9.33 -3.95
C GLU A 186 -22.40 -9.02 -2.77
N VAL A 187 -22.96 -8.63 -1.62
CA VAL A 187 -22.21 -8.39 -0.38
C VAL A 187 -21.55 -9.67 0.10
N GLU A 188 -22.26 -10.80 0.14
CA GLU A 188 -21.70 -12.10 0.53
C GLU A 188 -20.52 -12.51 -0.35
N VAL A 189 -20.64 -12.35 -1.67
CA VAL A 189 -19.58 -12.68 -2.64
C VAL A 189 -18.35 -11.76 -2.46
N TRP A 190 -18.56 -10.46 -2.25
CA TRP A 190 -17.46 -9.53 -2.00
C TRP A 190 -16.80 -9.77 -0.65
N PHE A 191 -17.60 -10.03 0.39
CA PHE A 191 -17.13 -10.09 1.77
C PHE A 191 -16.35 -11.38 2.06
N GLN A 192 -16.72 -12.51 1.47
CA GLN A 192 -16.05 -13.79 1.72
C GLN A 192 -14.51 -13.74 1.59
N PRO A 193 -13.92 -13.30 0.46
CA PRO A 193 -12.46 -13.20 0.35
C PRO A 193 -11.86 -12.12 1.27
N TYR A 194 -12.60 -11.05 1.55
CA TYR A 194 -12.17 -10.00 2.47
C TYR A 194 -12.02 -10.53 3.91
N ASP A 195 -13.06 -11.18 4.43
CA ASP A 195 -13.09 -11.80 5.77
C ASP A 195 -11.98 -12.83 5.95
N VAL A 196 -11.83 -13.73 4.98
CA VAL A 196 -10.80 -14.77 5.02
C VAL A 196 -9.41 -14.15 5.14
N LEU A 197 -9.13 -13.08 4.38
CA LEU A 197 -7.85 -12.39 4.44
C LEU A 197 -7.65 -11.66 5.77
N MET A 198 -8.65 -10.90 6.23
CA MET A 198 -8.54 -10.11 7.47
C MET A 198 -8.37 -11.01 8.69
N ARG A 199 -9.23 -12.04 8.82
CA ARG A 199 -9.20 -12.99 9.94
C ARG A 199 -7.89 -13.77 10.04
N LYS A 200 -7.24 -14.07 8.91
CA LYS A 200 -6.02 -14.90 8.88
C LYS A 200 -4.73 -14.09 8.83
N SER A 201 -4.76 -12.89 8.27
CA SER A 201 -3.54 -12.09 8.07
C SER A 201 -3.30 -11.11 9.22
N LEU A 202 -4.33 -10.51 9.79
CA LEU A 202 -4.14 -9.41 10.74
C LEU A 202 -3.69 -9.93 12.11
N PRO A 203 -2.51 -9.50 12.62
CA PRO A 203 -1.99 -9.96 13.91
C PRO A 203 -2.69 -9.29 15.10
N LYS A 204 -2.53 -9.93 16.27
CA LYS A 204 -2.94 -9.40 17.58
C LYS A 204 -1.76 -9.50 18.56
N PRO A 205 -1.22 -8.39 19.11
CA PRO A 205 -1.57 -6.99 18.82
C PRO A 205 -1.31 -6.63 17.36
N GLY A 206 -1.99 -5.58 16.87
CA GLY A 206 -1.87 -5.13 15.48
C GLY A 206 -0.55 -4.44 15.16
N TRP A 207 -0.36 -4.07 13.89
CA TRP A 207 0.85 -3.41 13.39
C TRP A 207 1.20 -2.09 14.11
N GLY A 208 0.17 -1.38 14.57
CA GLY A 208 0.28 -0.05 15.17
C GLY A 208 0.39 1.06 14.11
N VAL A 209 0.31 2.30 14.59
CA VAL A 209 0.33 3.51 13.74
C VAL A 209 1.62 3.60 12.93
N ALA A 210 1.50 4.04 11.67
CA ALA A 210 2.58 4.26 10.71
C ALA A 210 3.30 3.01 10.21
N ARG A 211 2.73 1.82 10.43
CA ARG A 211 3.31 0.55 10.03
C ARG A 211 2.30 -0.33 9.32
N ALA A 212 2.81 -1.15 8.41
CA ALA A 212 2.08 -2.26 7.83
C ALA A 212 3.05 -3.39 7.47
N ASP A 213 2.57 -4.63 7.47
CA ASP A 213 3.27 -5.74 6.83
C ASP A 213 2.75 -5.88 5.39
N ALA A 214 3.12 -4.89 4.56
CA ALA A 214 2.62 -4.79 3.19
C ALA A 214 3.09 -5.99 2.33
N VAL A 215 4.32 -6.47 2.54
CA VAL A 215 4.88 -7.62 1.82
C VAL A 215 4.06 -8.88 2.08
N SER A 216 3.76 -9.20 3.35
CA SER A 216 2.90 -10.34 3.66
C SER A 216 1.50 -10.18 3.10
N MET A 217 0.94 -8.97 3.08
CA MET A 217 -0.40 -8.71 2.50
C MET A 217 -0.42 -8.91 0.99
N ILE A 218 0.60 -8.44 0.25
CA ILE A 218 0.77 -8.71 -1.19
C ILE A 218 0.79 -10.22 -1.45
N PHE A 219 1.64 -10.93 -0.70
CA PHE A 219 1.79 -12.38 -0.80
C PHE A 219 0.50 -13.13 -0.49
N ASN A 220 -0.18 -12.78 0.60
CA ASN A 220 -1.43 -13.41 1.01
C ASN A 220 -2.55 -13.18 -0.01
N ARG A 221 -2.58 -12.00 -0.63
CA ARG A 221 -3.58 -11.67 -1.65
C ARG A 221 -3.33 -12.43 -2.95
N VAL A 222 -2.14 -12.28 -3.54
CA VAL A 222 -1.80 -12.94 -4.81
C VAL A 222 -1.88 -14.46 -4.68
N ALA A 223 -1.23 -15.04 -3.67
CA ALA A 223 -1.18 -16.49 -3.54
C ALA A 223 -2.43 -17.09 -2.90
N GLY A 224 -3.13 -16.34 -2.03
CA GLY A 224 -4.22 -16.85 -1.21
C GLY A 224 -5.62 -16.48 -1.66
N LEU A 225 -5.81 -15.40 -2.44
CA LEU A 225 -7.13 -14.94 -2.88
C LEU A 225 -7.32 -14.92 -4.40
N ASP A 226 -6.25 -14.75 -5.18
CA ASP A 226 -6.38 -14.37 -6.59
C ASP A 226 -6.20 -15.56 -7.57
N ILE A 227 -5.44 -16.58 -7.16
CA ILE A 227 -4.97 -17.64 -8.07
C ILE A 227 -5.57 -19.02 -7.81
N GLY A 228 -6.58 -19.15 -6.93
CA GLY A 228 -7.28 -20.43 -6.74
C GLY A 228 -8.01 -20.90 -8.00
N THR A 229 -8.23 -22.21 -8.09
CA THR A 229 -8.87 -22.86 -9.25
C THR A 229 -10.40 -22.89 -9.16
N THR A 230 -10.97 -22.59 -7.99
CA THR A 230 -12.41 -22.49 -7.77
C THR A 230 -12.94 -21.12 -8.21
N SER A 231 -14.26 -20.96 -8.26
CA SER A 231 -14.88 -19.66 -8.54
C SER A 231 -14.55 -18.60 -7.49
N SER A 232 -14.33 -18.98 -6.22
CA SER A 232 -13.92 -18.06 -5.16
C SER A 232 -12.47 -17.61 -5.28
N ARG A 233 -11.62 -18.33 -6.04
CA ARG A 233 -10.17 -18.10 -6.19
C ARG A 233 -9.35 -18.19 -4.89
N ILE A 234 -9.97 -18.59 -3.78
CA ILE A 234 -9.33 -18.68 -2.48
C ILE A 234 -8.49 -19.97 -2.37
N ILE A 235 -7.25 -19.82 -1.91
CA ILE A 235 -6.38 -20.89 -1.40
C ILE A 235 -6.04 -20.54 0.06
N GLU A 236 -6.96 -20.85 0.97
CA GLU A 236 -6.92 -20.32 2.35
C GLU A 236 -5.67 -20.73 3.15
N HIS A 237 -5.03 -21.86 2.82
CA HIS A 237 -3.79 -22.30 3.47
C HIS A 237 -2.53 -21.59 2.97
N ASN A 238 -2.61 -20.85 1.86
CA ASN A 238 -1.52 -19.96 1.43
C ASN A 238 -1.46 -18.67 2.25
N ILE A 239 -2.55 -18.30 2.93
CA ILE A 239 -2.66 -17.08 3.75
C ILE A 239 -2.00 -17.34 5.11
N ALA A 240 -1.00 -16.52 5.44
CA ALA A 240 -0.28 -16.56 6.71
C ALA A 240 -0.49 -15.27 7.51
N LEU A 241 -0.12 -15.30 8.80
CA LEU A 241 -0.11 -14.09 9.62
C LEU A 241 0.88 -13.07 9.04
N ALA A 242 0.45 -11.81 8.94
CA ALA A 242 1.26 -10.69 8.49
C ALA A 242 1.84 -10.00 9.74
N ASP A 243 2.84 -10.61 10.36
CA ASP A 243 3.39 -10.21 11.67
C ASP A 243 4.82 -9.65 11.61
N ALA A 244 5.25 -9.18 10.44
CA ALA A 244 6.50 -8.45 10.23
C ALA A 244 6.26 -6.98 9.80
N PRO A 245 5.53 -6.17 10.59
CA PRO A 245 5.20 -4.80 10.17
C PRO A 245 6.42 -3.88 10.19
N VAL A 246 6.58 -3.14 9.11
CA VAL A 246 7.60 -2.11 8.95
C VAL A 246 6.96 -0.74 8.77
N ARG A 247 7.73 0.32 9.01
CA ARG A 247 7.29 1.68 8.70
C ARG A 247 7.19 1.84 7.19
N TYR A 248 6.26 2.63 6.67
CA TYR A 248 6.32 3.00 5.24
C TYR A 248 7.69 3.65 4.92
N PRO A 249 8.38 3.26 3.84
CA PRO A 249 9.58 3.96 3.41
C PRO A 249 9.22 5.36 2.90
N PHE A 250 10.19 6.27 2.86
CA PHE A 250 10.00 7.52 2.16
C PHE A 250 10.12 7.32 0.65
N LEU A 251 9.36 8.09 -0.14
CA LEU A 251 9.36 7.99 -1.61
C LEU A 251 10.44 8.84 -2.27
N TRP A 252 10.85 9.95 -1.65
CA TRP A 252 11.93 10.76 -2.19
C TRP A 252 13.21 9.93 -2.31
N ASN A 253 13.95 10.13 -3.39
CA ASN A 253 15.13 9.33 -3.78
C ASN A 253 14.85 7.84 -4.10
N ALA A 254 13.65 7.29 -3.89
CA ALA A 254 13.38 5.90 -4.23
C ALA A 254 13.65 5.61 -5.73
N PRO A 255 13.28 6.47 -6.70
CA PRO A 255 13.53 6.21 -8.12
C PRO A 255 15.00 6.12 -8.52
N ILE A 256 15.94 6.66 -7.72
CA ILE A 256 17.38 6.58 -8.02
C ILE A 256 18.09 5.43 -7.30
N GLN A 257 17.47 4.82 -6.29
CA GLN A 257 18.03 3.67 -5.57
C GLN A 257 18.03 2.41 -6.45
N ASP A 258 19.12 1.64 -6.43
CA ASP A 258 19.22 0.41 -7.22
C ASP A 258 18.40 -0.75 -6.63
N MET A 259 18.09 -0.70 -5.33
CA MET A 259 17.14 -1.60 -4.67
C MET A 259 16.12 -0.80 -3.83
N THR A 260 14.94 -1.36 -3.63
CA THR A 260 13.87 -0.80 -2.77
C THR A 260 13.24 -1.89 -1.93
N GLN A 261 12.28 -1.49 -1.09
CA GLN A 261 11.71 -2.26 0.03
C GLN A 261 12.72 -2.42 1.18
N TRP A 262 12.25 -2.55 2.42
CA TRP A 262 13.13 -2.67 3.58
C TRP A 262 14.07 -3.88 3.54
N PRO A 263 13.66 -5.07 3.03
CA PRO A 263 14.59 -6.19 2.84
C PRO A 263 15.49 -6.02 1.62
N GLY A 264 15.30 -4.97 0.82
CA GLY A 264 16.07 -4.70 -0.39
C GLY A 264 15.95 -5.77 -1.47
N PHE A 265 14.76 -6.38 -1.63
CA PHE A 265 14.57 -7.47 -2.59
C PHE A 265 14.10 -6.99 -3.98
N ALA A 266 13.53 -5.78 -4.06
CA ALA A 266 13.00 -5.23 -5.30
C ALA A 266 14.10 -4.43 -6.02
N ARG A 267 14.57 -4.93 -7.16
CA ARG A 267 15.43 -4.13 -8.06
C ARG A 267 14.67 -2.87 -8.47
N ASN A 268 15.34 -1.73 -8.48
CA ASN A 268 14.79 -0.43 -8.84
C ASN A 268 15.84 0.43 -9.57
N GLY A 269 15.50 1.67 -9.92
CA GLY A 269 16.45 2.64 -10.46
C GLY A 269 16.13 3.11 -11.89
N ASP A 270 15.10 2.56 -12.53
CA ASP A 270 14.53 3.02 -13.82
C ASP A 270 13.01 2.82 -13.83
N ASP A 271 12.31 3.42 -14.80
CA ASP A 271 10.84 3.48 -14.82
C ASP A 271 10.21 2.08 -14.96
N ILE A 272 10.85 1.15 -15.66
CA ILE A 272 10.32 -0.23 -15.83
C ILE A 272 10.40 -1.05 -14.54
N LEU A 273 11.48 -0.92 -13.76
CA LEU A 273 11.61 -1.58 -12.48
C LEU A 273 10.71 -0.91 -11.42
N GLY A 274 10.59 0.42 -11.47
CA GLY A 274 9.62 1.17 -10.65
C GLY A 274 8.18 0.73 -10.92
N LEU A 275 7.81 0.57 -12.20
CA LEU A 275 6.51 0.02 -12.59
C LEU A 275 6.29 -1.40 -12.05
N ALA A 276 7.30 -2.26 -12.13
CA ALA A 276 7.20 -3.63 -11.59
C ALA A 276 6.94 -3.65 -10.07
N ARG A 277 7.61 -2.77 -9.32
CA ARG A 277 7.33 -2.55 -7.89
C ARG A 277 5.87 -2.11 -7.71
N ASN A 278 5.43 -1.08 -8.42
CA ASN A 278 4.09 -0.50 -8.24
C ASN A 278 2.97 -1.49 -8.61
N VAL A 279 3.12 -2.29 -9.67
CA VAL A 279 2.16 -3.34 -10.03
C VAL A 279 2.02 -4.38 -8.91
N GLY A 280 3.15 -4.82 -8.31
CA GLY A 280 3.13 -5.74 -7.18
C GLY A 280 2.44 -5.15 -5.95
N GLU A 281 2.66 -3.87 -5.67
CA GLU A 281 2.01 -3.16 -4.56
C GLU A 281 0.50 -3.05 -4.77
N VAL A 282 0.03 -2.72 -5.98
CA VAL A 282 -1.41 -2.66 -6.30
C VAL A 282 -2.12 -3.97 -6.01
N TYR A 283 -1.50 -5.12 -6.30
CA TYR A 283 -2.08 -6.40 -5.92
C TYR A 283 -2.29 -6.53 -4.41
N GLY A 284 -1.37 -6.04 -3.58
CA GLY A 284 -1.54 -6.00 -2.13
C GLY A 284 -2.58 -5.00 -1.64
N VAL A 285 -2.76 -3.88 -2.33
CA VAL A 285 -3.72 -2.83 -1.97
C VAL A 285 -4.98 -2.84 -2.82
N PHE A 286 -5.63 -4.00 -2.85
CA PHE A 286 -6.98 -4.16 -3.41
C PHE A 286 -7.10 -4.12 -4.94
N GLY A 287 -6.02 -4.29 -5.69
CA GLY A 287 -6.09 -4.55 -7.13
C GLY A 287 -6.85 -5.83 -7.45
N ILE A 288 -7.73 -5.80 -8.45
CA ILE A 288 -8.32 -7.00 -9.03
C ILE A 288 -7.25 -7.66 -9.90
N TYR A 289 -6.99 -8.93 -9.63
CA TYR A 289 -6.08 -9.77 -10.40
C TYR A 289 -6.64 -11.18 -10.42
N ARG A 290 -7.20 -11.62 -11.56
CA ARG A 290 -7.76 -12.97 -11.69
C ARG A 290 -7.22 -13.64 -12.95
N PRO A 291 -5.95 -14.06 -12.94
CA PRO A 291 -5.34 -14.69 -14.10
C PRO A 291 -6.13 -15.94 -14.51
N THR A 292 -6.20 -16.18 -15.81
CA THR A 292 -6.92 -17.32 -16.38
C THR A 292 -6.02 -18.11 -17.33
N PRO A 293 -6.00 -19.45 -17.24
CA PRO A 293 -5.39 -20.28 -18.25
C PRO A 293 -6.00 -20.01 -19.63
N LEU A 294 -5.16 -19.77 -20.63
CA LEU A 294 -5.61 -19.71 -22.01
C LEU A 294 -5.89 -21.14 -22.48
N THR A 295 -7.17 -21.49 -22.63
CA THR A 295 -7.55 -22.71 -23.35
C THR A 295 -7.49 -22.41 -24.85
N LEU A 296 -6.32 -22.58 -25.46
CA LEU A 296 -6.20 -22.60 -26.91
C LEU A 296 -6.94 -23.84 -27.44
N ALA A 297 -8.18 -23.67 -27.86
CA ALA A 297 -8.83 -24.60 -28.77
C ALA A 297 -8.19 -24.46 -30.16
N LEU A 298 -6.95 -24.91 -30.31
CA LEU A 298 -6.33 -25.12 -31.62
C LEU A 298 -6.17 -26.63 -31.82
N PRO A 299 -7.20 -27.32 -32.36
CA PRO A 299 -7.17 -28.77 -32.61
C PRO A 299 -5.97 -29.23 -33.47
N GLN A 300 -5.36 -28.29 -34.22
CA GLN A 300 -4.24 -28.53 -35.13
C GLN A 300 -2.87 -28.58 -34.42
N LEU A 301 -2.72 -28.02 -33.21
CA LEU A 301 -1.45 -28.01 -32.45
C LEU A 301 -1.34 -29.11 -31.39
N VAL A 302 -2.43 -29.84 -31.11
CA VAL A 302 -2.50 -30.95 -30.13
C VAL A 302 -1.61 -32.15 -30.53
N LYS A 303 -1.09 -32.19 -31.77
CA LYS A 303 -0.18 -33.25 -32.24
C LYS A 303 1.27 -33.08 -31.80
N PHE A 304 1.67 -31.91 -31.29
CA PHE A 304 2.98 -31.73 -30.67
C PHE A 304 2.83 -31.97 -29.16
N ASN A 305 3.54 -32.97 -28.66
CA ASN A 305 3.53 -33.46 -27.29
C ASN A 305 3.41 -32.31 -26.26
N SER A 306 2.18 -32.07 -25.80
CA SER A 306 1.75 -30.81 -25.16
C SER A 306 2.17 -30.70 -23.69
N SER A 307 2.98 -31.64 -23.22
CA SER A 307 3.47 -31.77 -21.84
C SER A 307 4.82 -31.08 -21.60
N ARG A 308 5.42 -30.43 -22.61
CA ARG A 308 6.70 -29.70 -22.50
C ARG A 308 6.60 -28.18 -22.68
N LEU A 309 5.45 -27.65 -23.10
CA LEU A 309 5.28 -26.20 -23.25
C LEU A 309 4.69 -25.61 -21.96
N PRO A 310 5.18 -24.46 -21.50
CA PRO A 310 4.61 -23.80 -20.33
C PRO A 310 3.16 -23.43 -20.59
N LYS A 311 2.36 -23.49 -19.52
CA LYS A 311 0.96 -23.09 -19.52
C LYS A 311 0.86 -21.59 -19.82
N LEU A 312 0.11 -21.24 -20.85
CA LEU A 312 -0.16 -19.86 -21.19
C LEU A 312 -1.26 -19.30 -20.27
N ILE A 313 -1.02 -18.11 -19.74
CA ILE A 313 -1.91 -17.40 -18.81
C ILE A 313 -2.26 -16.07 -19.44
N ASN A 314 -3.54 -15.70 -19.35
CA ASN A 314 -4.00 -14.33 -19.50
C ASN A 314 -4.02 -13.68 -18.12
N PHE A 315 -3.29 -12.59 -17.97
CA PHE A 315 -3.07 -11.88 -16.72
C PHE A 315 -4.01 -10.67 -16.55
N LEU A 316 -4.53 -10.10 -17.64
CA LEU A 316 -5.19 -8.78 -17.60
C LEU A 316 -6.69 -8.76 -17.96
N ASN A 317 -7.30 -9.84 -18.47
CA ASN A 317 -8.74 -9.83 -18.84
C ASN A 317 -9.69 -9.53 -17.67
N ASP A 318 -9.32 -9.93 -16.46
CA ASP A 318 -10.03 -9.60 -15.22
C ASP A 318 -9.02 -9.01 -14.25
N SER A 319 -8.58 -7.80 -14.59
CA SER A 319 -7.69 -6.99 -13.79
C SER A 319 -8.13 -5.53 -13.77
N SER A 320 -7.89 -4.85 -12.66
CA SER A 320 -8.13 -3.41 -12.51
C SER A 320 -6.85 -2.57 -12.57
N LEU A 321 -5.71 -3.15 -12.96
CA LEU A 321 -4.45 -2.41 -13.08
C LEU A 321 -4.63 -1.20 -14.02
N ASN A 322 -4.28 -0.02 -13.53
CA ASN A 322 -4.33 1.21 -14.32
C ASN A 322 -2.90 1.63 -14.72
N TYR A 323 -2.39 1.10 -15.84
CA TYR A 323 -1.03 1.41 -16.29
C TYR A 323 -0.76 2.89 -16.56
N PRO A 324 -1.63 3.65 -17.25
CA PRO A 324 -1.46 5.09 -17.37
C PRO A 324 -1.35 5.79 -16.01
N GLY A 325 -2.17 5.38 -15.04
CA GLY A 325 -2.10 5.90 -13.68
C GLY A 325 -0.79 5.54 -12.97
N LEU A 326 -0.37 4.28 -13.02
CA LEU A 326 0.89 3.81 -12.44
C LEU A 326 2.11 4.54 -13.02
N MET A 327 2.12 4.78 -14.33
CA MET A 327 3.17 5.55 -15.01
C MET A 327 3.18 7.01 -14.56
N ARG A 328 2.01 7.64 -14.45
CA ARG A 328 1.89 9.01 -13.93
C ARG A 328 2.37 9.10 -12.48
N LEU A 329 2.01 8.13 -11.63
CA LEU A 329 2.48 8.08 -10.24
C LEU A 329 3.99 7.95 -10.14
N GLU A 330 4.63 7.09 -10.95
CA GLU A 330 6.09 6.98 -10.94
C GLU A 330 6.75 8.29 -11.35
N ASN A 331 6.21 8.98 -12.36
CA ASN A 331 6.69 10.30 -12.75
C ASN A 331 6.52 11.36 -11.65
N LEU A 332 5.41 11.33 -10.90
CA LEU A 332 5.19 12.22 -9.77
C LEU A 332 6.19 11.92 -8.64
N ILE A 333 6.43 10.66 -8.31
CA ILE A 333 7.39 10.25 -7.27
C ILE A 333 8.80 10.79 -7.54
N GLN A 334 9.21 10.82 -8.81
CA GLN A 334 10.51 11.40 -9.22
C GLN A 334 10.63 12.90 -8.96
N GLN A 335 9.50 13.61 -8.87
CA GLN A 335 9.46 15.05 -8.61
C GLN A 335 9.41 15.37 -7.11
N ILE A 336 9.09 14.38 -6.26
CA ILE A 336 9.04 14.55 -4.80
C ILE A 336 10.49 14.58 -4.27
N GLY A 337 11.01 15.77 -4.04
CA GLY A 337 12.31 15.95 -3.40
C GLY A 337 12.28 15.64 -1.89
N PRO A 338 13.45 15.32 -1.29
CA PRO A 338 13.59 15.28 0.16
C PRO A 338 13.21 16.64 0.77
N PRO A 339 12.40 16.67 1.84
CA PRO A 339 11.95 17.92 2.43
C PRO A 339 13.14 18.69 3.03
N LYS A 340 13.32 19.96 2.66
CA LYS A 340 14.33 20.81 3.27
C LYS A 340 14.01 21.06 4.73
N TRP A 341 15.03 21.00 5.58
CA TRP A 341 14.93 21.36 6.98
C TRP A 341 14.67 22.87 7.13
N PRO A 342 13.51 23.31 7.64
CA PRO A 342 13.12 24.73 7.61
C PRO A 342 13.61 25.53 8.83
N TRP A 343 14.25 24.89 9.81
CA TRP A 343 14.66 25.52 11.07
C TRP A 343 16.17 25.78 11.10
N ASN A 344 16.58 26.79 11.88
CA ASN A 344 17.99 27.13 12.00
C ASN A 344 18.79 25.99 12.65
N LEU A 345 19.98 25.75 12.12
CA LEU A 345 20.98 24.84 12.67
C LEU A 345 22.23 25.65 13.06
N ASP A 346 22.92 25.25 14.12
CA ASP A 346 24.23 25.81 14.46
C ASP A 346 25.28 25.26 13.47
N PRO A 347 25.91 26.11 12.64
CA PRO A 347 26.87 25.66 11.64
C PRO A 347 28.08 24.91 12.22
N LYS A 348 28.49 25.24 13.46
CA LYS A 348 29.61 24.55 14.12
C LYS A 348 29.24 23.12 14.49
N LEU A 349 28.02 22.91 14.99
CA LEU A 349 27.53 21.57 15.31
C LEU A 349 27.28 20.74 14.05
N VAL A 350 26.83 21.36 12.96
CA VAL A 350 26.69 20.68 11.66
C VAL A 350 28.05 20.18 11.18
N ALA A 351 29.09 21.02 11.18
CA ALA A 351 30.44 20.61 10.76
C ALA A 351 31.01 19.49 11.65
N GLN A 352 30.82 19.58 12.98
CA GLN A 352 31.21 18.50 13.89
C GLN A 352 30.43 17.20 13.64
N GLY A 353 29.14 17.30 13.28
CA GLY A 353 28.31 16.17 12.89
C GLY A 353 28.79 15.52 11.60
N GLU A 354 29.21 16.30 10.61
CA GLU A 354 29.80 15.82 9.37
C GLU A 354 31.11 15.05 9.63
N GLU A 355 31.98 15.56 10.51
CA GLU A 355 33.19 14.84 10.91
C GLU A 355 32.86 13.49 11.56
N ILE A 356 31.82 13.43 12.41
CA ILE A 356 31.35 12.17 13.03
C ILE A 356 30.80 11.22 11.97
N PHE A 357 29.94 11.71 11.09
CA PHE A 357 29.31 10.91 10.03
C PHE A 357 30.34 10.22 9.15
N ASN A 358 31.43 10.92 8.82
CA ASN A 358 32.50 10.46 7.93
C ASN A 358 33.64 9.68 8.63
N ARG A 359 33.53 9.36 9.93
CA ARG A 359 34.56 8.53 10.60
C ARG A 359 34.63 7.13 10.00
N ASP A 360 35.71 6.42 10.30
CA ASP A 360 35.77 4.98 10.06
C ASP A 360 34.61 4.28 10.82
N PRO A 361 33.89 3.31 10.21
CA PRO A 361 32.81 2.60 10.89
C PRO A 361 33.22 1.94 12.21
N LYS A 362 34.48 1.51 12.35
CA LYS A 362 35.03 0.95 13.61
C LYS A 362 35.15 2.00 14.71
N GLN A 363 35.11 3.27 14.36
CA GLN A 363 35.12 4.42 15.27
C GLN A 363 33.74 5.07 15.42
N GLY A 364 32.68 4.39 14.94
CA GLY A 364 31.30 4.88 15.01
C GLY A 364 30.89 5.82 13.88
N GLY A 365 31.60 5.84 12.76
CA GLY A 365 31.14 6.55 11.56
C GLY A 365 29.95 5.87 10.89
N CYS A 366 29.20 6.63 10.09
CA CYS A 366 27.93 6.20 9.49
C CYS A 366 27.98 6.11 7.96
N ALA A 367 28.88 6.86 7.31
CA ALA A 367 28.96 7.00 5.86
C ALA A 367 29.45 5.70 5.20
N THR A 368 30.75 5.41 5.37
CA THR A 368 31.49 4.41 4.57
C THR A 368 30.86 3.02 4.65
N GLY A 369 30.46 2.49 3.49
CA GLY A 369 29.84 1.17 3.35
C GLY A 369 28.37 1.08 3.74
N CYS A 370 27.75 2.14 4.27
CA CYS A 370 26.36 2.13 4.76
C CYS A 370 25.52 3.29 4.19
N HIS A 371 25.68 4.53 4.71
CA HIS A 371 24.78 5.65 4.41
C HIS A 371 25.35 6.68 3.43
N GLU A 372 26.59 6.48 2.95
CA GLU A 372 27.14 7.30 1.87
C GLU A 372 26.41 7.10 0.54
N VAL A 373 26.35 8.15 -0.27
CA VAL A 373 25.85 8.06 -1.64
C VAL A 373 26.98 7.58 -2.53
N VAL A 374 26.92 6.31 -2.93
CA VAL A 374 27.86 5.69 -3.87
C VAL A 374 27.13 5.13 -5.07
N LYS A 375 27.86 5.02 -6.19
CA LYS A 375 27.31 4.50 -7.44
C LYS A 375 26.82 3.07 -7.26
N GLY A 376 25.54 2.85 -7.59
CA GLY A 376 24.86 1.56 -7.56
C GLY A 376 24.99 0.79 -8.86
N THR A 377 24.17 -0.25 -8.98
CA THR A 377 24.10 -1.08 -10.18
C THR A 377 23.43 -0.30 -11.31
N PRO A 378 24.13 -0.06 -12.45
CA PRO A 378 23.53 0.68 -13.56
C PRO A 378 22.30 -0.06 -14.11
N ARG A 379 21.34 0.74 -14.61
CA ARG A 379 20.11 0.29 -15.24
C ARG A 379 20.09 0.67 -16.71
N LEU A 380 19.13 0.10 -17.45
CA LEU A 380 19.06 0.29 -18.90
C LEU A 380 18.89 1.78 -19.25
N CYS A 381 18.02 2.46 -18.51
CA CYS A 381 17.63 3.85 -18.79
C CYS A 381 18.20 4.84 -17.76
N ASN A 382 18.90 4.34 -16.74
CA ASN A 382 19.61 5.15 -15.74
C ASN A 382 20.96 4.52 -15.35
N LEU A 383 22.07 5.15 -15.76
CA LEU A 383 23.43 4.66 -15.48
C LEU A 383 23.99 5.12 -14.12
N ASN A 384 23.28 5.99 -13.40
CA ASN A 384 23.76 6.69 -12.21
C ASN A 384 22.87 6.42 -11.00
N THR A 385 22.44 5.18 -10.83
CA THR A 385 21.73 4.75 -9.62
C THR A 385 22.60 4.89 -8.37
N TRP A 386 21.95 4.98 -7.22
CA TRP A 386 22.58 4.94 -5.91
C TRP A 386 22.54 3.51 -5.37
N LYS A 387 23.66 3.08 -4.81
CA LYS A 387 23.74 1.75 -4.20
C LYS A 387 22.90 1.74 -2.94
N THR A 388 22.05 0.74 -2.79
CA THR A 388 21.39 0.40 -1.53
C THR A 388 22.14 -0.75 -0.85
N PRO A 389 22.95 -0.51 0.20
CA PRO A 389 23.71 -1.58 0.85
C PRO A 389 22.78 -2.56 1.56
N LEU A 390 22.90 -3.85 1.22
CA LEU A 390 22.19 -4.93 1.88
C LEU A 390 23.14 -5.65 2.83
N GLN A 391 22.89 -5.50 4.12
CA GLN A 391 23.73 -6.03 5.18
C GLN A 391 22.89 -6.36 6.41
N ASP A 392 23.30 -7.39 7.14
CA ASP A 392 22.74 -7.68 8.45
C ASP A 392 23.27 -6.66 9.47
N VAL A 393 22.39 -5.80 9.96
CA VAL A 393 22.69 -4.75 10.94
C VAL A 393 22.23 -5.11 12.36
N GLY A 394 21.86 -6.37 12.59
CA GLY A 394 21.39 -6.86 13.90
C GLY A 394 20.00 -6.35 14.30
N THR A 395 19.24 -5.79 13.36
CA THR A 395 17.81 -5.47 13.55
C THR A 395 16.94 -6.70 13.28
N ASP A 396 15.64 -6.58 13.57
CA ASP A 396 14.67 -7.65 13.29
C ASP A 396 14.72 -8.10 11.81
N VAL A 397 14.81 -9.41 11.58
CA VAL A 397 14.96 -10.04 10.25
C VAL A 397 13.67 -10.68 9.73
N ARG A 398 12.54 -10.51 10.42
CA ARG A 398 11.31 -11.25 10.13
C ARG A 398 10.77 -10.97 8.73
N GLU A 399 10.79 -9.72 8.28
CA GLU A 399 10.31 -9.38 6.92
C GLU A 399 11.18 -10.04 5.83
N TYR A 400 12.49 -10.20 6.06
CA TYR A 400 13.36 -10.95 5.14
C TYR A 400 12.96 -12.44 5.08
N HIS A 401 12.60 -13.05 6.21
CA HIS A 401 12.12 -14.44 6.24
C HIS A 401 10.80 -14.64 5.50
N VAL A 402 9.92 -13.62 5.45
CA VAL A 402 8.66 -13.67 4.69
C VAL A 402 8.92 -13.95 3.19
N LEU A 403 10.03 -13.47 2.64
CA LEU A 403 10.42 -13.70 1.23
C LEU A 403 10.69 -15.17 0.90
N GLY A 404 11.07 -15.97 1.90
CA GLY A 404 11.39 -17.40 1.73
C GLY A 404 10.18 -18.33 1.68
N ARG A 405 8.97 -17.80 1.95
CA ARG A 405 7.71 -18.56 1.99
C ARG A 405 7.45 -19.28 0.67
N GLU A 406 6.73 -20.39 0.78
CA GLU A 406 6.21 -21.15 -0.35
C GLU A 406 4.70 -21.22 -0.28
N ALA A 407 4.07 -21.31 -1.45
CA ALA A 407 2.63 -21.37 -1.59
C ALA A 407 2.24 -22.24 -2.78
N ASP A 408 1.02 -22.77 -2.75
CA ASP A 408 0.45 -23.47 -3.90
C ASP A 408 0.19 -22.47 -5.03
N THR A 409 0.51 -22.85 -6.26
CA THR A 409 0.53 -21.94 -7.41
C THR A 409 -0.81 -21.87 -8.15
N GLY A 410 -1.78 -22.70 -7.77
CA GLY A 410 -3.16 -22.65 -8.25
C GLY A 410 -3.26 -22.63 -9.79
N VAL A 411 -3.96 -21.65 -10.35
CA VAL A 411 -4.11 -21.49 -11.80
C VAL A 411 -2.79 -21.22 -12.53
N LEU A 412 -1.76 -20.74 -11.84
CA LEU A 412 -0.43 -20.48 -12.38
C LEU A 412 0.47 -21.73 -12.37
N ASN A 413 0.02 -22.87 -11.85
CA ASN A 413 0.78 -24.13 -11.91
C ASN A 413 1.15 -24.48 -13.37
N GLY A 414 2.45 -24.68 -13.61
CA GLY A 414 3.02 -24.96 -14.94
C GLY A 414 3.19 -23.73 -15.83
N ALA A 415 2.87 -22.52 -15.37
CA ALA A 415 3.05 -21.30 -16.14
C ALA A 415 4.50 -20.79 -16.07
N ALA A 416 4.97 -20.23 -17.18
CA ALA A 416 6.27 -19.58 -17.33
C ALA A 416 6.20 -18.56 -18.46
N ILE A 417 7.19 -17.67 -18.54
CA ILE A 417 7.39 -16.79 -19.69
C ILE A 417 8.72 -17.14 -20.34
N PRO A 418 8.70 -17.90 -21.47
CA PRO A 418 9.91 -18.28 -22.16
C PRO A 418 10.81 -17.09 -22.47
N PHE A 419 12.13 -17.29 -22.34
CA PHE A 419 13.17 -16.30 -22.65
C PHE A 419 13.22 -15.05 -21.76
N VAL A 420 12.46 -15.02 -20.65
CA VAL A 420 12.55 -13.97 -19.63
C VAL A 420 13.28 -14.52 -18.40
N PRO A 421 14.54 -14.14 -18.16
CA PRO A 421 15.35 -14.71 -17.08
C PRO A 421 14.68 -14.60 -15.71
N GLY A 422 14.58 -15.73 -14.99
CA GLY A 422 14.05 -15.79 -13.63
C GLY A 422 12.57 -16.18 -13.55
N ILE A 423 11.86 -16.17 -14.68
CA ILE A 423 10.47 -16.67 -14.80
C ILE A 423 10.27 -17.54 -16.06
N ASP A 424 11.36 -17.95 -16.68
CA ASP A 424 11.45 -18.85 -17.84
C ASP A 424 11.31 -20.33 -17.46
N THR A 425 11.39 -20.62 -16.16
CA THR A 425 11.12 -21.96 -15.62
C THR A 425 9.65 -22.06 -15.18
N PRO A 426 8.92 -23.11 -15.61
CA PRO A 426 7.55 -23.34 -15.17
C PRO A 426 7.41 -23.44 -13.65
N LEU A 427 6.44 -22.70 -13.09
CA LEU A 427 6.08 -22.80 -11.68
C LEU A 427 5.67 -24.23 -11.34
N LYS A 428 6.19 -24.73 -10.22
CA LYS A 428 5.80 -26.03 -9.65
C LYS A 428 4.41 -25.95 -9.01
N PRO A 429 3.77 -27.08 -8.64
CA PRO A 429 2.50 -27.04 -7.90
C PRO A 429 2.58 -26.23 -6.59
N LYS A 430 3.75 -26.26 -5.95
CA LYS A 430 4.14 -25.42 -4.83
C LYS A 430 5.49 -24.80 -5.12
N ASP A 431 5.61 -23.48 -4.98
CA ASP A 431 6.82 -22.74 -5.33
C ASP A 431 7.04 -21.55 -4.39
N LYS A 432 8.19 -20.88 -4.51
CA LYS A 432 8.48 -19.66 -3.75
C LYS A 432 7.46 -18.58 -4.08
N ILE A 433 6.95 -17.93 -3.03
CA ILE A 433 5.91 -16.91 -3.19
C ILE A 433 6.40 -15.71 -3.99
N ILE A 434 7.71 -15.41 -3.93
CA ILE A 434 8.33 -14.38 -4.75
C ILE A 434 8.34 -14.76 -6.25
N SER A 435 8.44 -16.05 -6.58
CA SER A 435 8.35 -16.53 -7.97
C SER A 435 6.92 -16.41 -8.50
N ILE A 436 5.91 -16.68 -7.66
CA ILE A 436 4.50 -16.48 -7.97
C ILE A 436 4.24 -15.00 -8.26
N LEU A 437 4.65 -14.11 -7.35
CA LEU A 437 4.53 -12.67 -7.53
C LEU A 437 5.28 -12.17 -8.77
N GLY A 438 6.51 -12.63 -8.97
CA GLY A 438 7.34 -12.27 -10.12
C GLY A 438 6.67 -12.62 -11.44
N LEU A 439 6.13 -13.83 -11.57
CA LEU A 439 5.37 -14.23 -12.76
C LEU A 439 4.12 -13.37 -12.96
N SER A 440 3.36 -13.11 -11.89
CA SER A 440 2.16 -12.28 -11.93
C SER A 440 2.43 -10.84 -12.38
N VAL A 441 3.48 -10.22 -11.84
CA VAL A 441 3.87 -8.84 -12.17
C VAL A 441 4.39 -8.77 -13.61
N ILE A 442 5.38 -9.59 -13.94
CA ILE A 442 6.04 -9.51 -15.25
C ILE A 442 5.08 -9.94 -16.37
N GLY A 443 4.27 -10.98 -16.13
CA GLY A 443 3.23 -11.41 -17.09
C GLY A 443 2.23 -10.31 -17.39
N SER A 444 1.80 -9.58 -16.36
CA SER A 444 0.88 -8.45 -16.52
C SER A 444 1.51 -7.30 -17.30
N ILE A 445 2.77 -6.97 -17.02
CA ILE A 445 3.49 -5.91 -17.75
C ILE A 445 3.66 -6.28 -19.22
N LEU A 446 4.06 -7.52 -19.52
CA LEU A 446 4.24 -7.98 -20.89
C LEU A 446 2.92 -8.03 -21.68
N GLU A 447 1.79 -8.28 -21.00
CA GLU A 447 0.47 -8.27 -21.63
C GLU A 447 -0.12 -6.84 -21.79
N ALA A 448 0.39 -5.84 -21.05
CA ALA A 448 -0.17 -4.49 -21.04
C ALA A 448 -0.34 -3.84 -22.43
N PRO A 449 0.61 -3.96 -23.39
CA PRO A 449 0.44 -3.38 -24.73
C PRO A 449 -0.77 -3.93 -25.49
N LEU A 450 -1.22 -5.15 -25.17
CA LEU A 450 -2.39 -5.76 -25.82
C LEU A 450 -3.72 -5.16 -25.31
N HIS A 451 -3.73 -4.60 -24.10
CA HIS A 451 -4.93 -4.03 -23.46
C HIS A 451 -4.95 -2.50 -23.51
N PHE A 452 -3.80 -1.85 -23.37
CA PHE A 452 -3.66 -0.41 -23.26
C PHE A 452 -3.05 0.25 -24.50
N GLY A 453 -2.70 -0.55 -25.51
CA GLY A 453 -1.98 -0.11 -26.70
C GLY A 453 -0.47 0.00 -26.47
N VAL A 454 0.30 0.00 -27.56
CA VAL A 454 1.78 0.01 -27.51
C VAL A 454 2.36 1.28 -26.88
N ASP A 455 1.62 2.39 -26.94
CA ASP A 455 2.04 3.68 -26.40
C ASP A 455 2.03 3.72 -24.86
N VAL A 456 1.48 2.70 -24.18
CA VAL A 456 1.49 2.61 -22.71
C VAL A 456 2.91 2.65 -22.13
N PHE A 457 3.91 2.17 -22.88
CA PHE A 457 5.32 2.21 -22.49
C PHE A 457 6.13 3.32 -23.15
N LYS A 458 5.47 4.22 -23.89
CA LYS A 458 6.14 5.38 -24.48
C LYS A 458 6.95 6.18 -23.45
N PRO A 459 6.45 6.48 -22.24
CA PRO A 459 7.24 7.23 -21.27
C PRO A 459 8.50 6.49 -20.79
N ILE A 460 8.44 5.15 -20.69
CA ILE A 460 9.61 4.31 -20.37
C ILE A 460 10.64 4.40 -21.48
N VAL A 461 10.20 4.29 -22.74
CA VAL A 461 11.11 4.39 -23.90
C VAL A 461 11.74 5.79 -23.96
N GLU A 462 10.96 6.83 -23.70
CA GLU A 462 11.41 8.21 -23.66
C GLU A 462 12.43 8.46 -22.54
N GLU A 463 12.34 7.79 -21.39
CA GLU A 463 13.38 7.84 -20.35
C GLU A 463 14.75 7.40 -20.88
N CYS A 464 14.80 6.40 -21.76
CA CYS A 464 16.06 5.82 -22.24
C CYS A 464 16.79 6.71 -23.26
N ILE A 465 16.15 7.77 -23.75
CA ILE A 465 16.72 8.72 -24.72
C ILE A 465 17.79 9.60 -24.04
N PRO A 466 18.99 9.83 -24.62
CA PRO A 466 20.05 10.60 -23.97
C PRO A 466 19.66 12.04 -23.56
N GLU A 467 18.85 12.73 -24.38
CA GLU A 467 18.45 14.12 -24.19
C GLU A 467 17.49 14.29 -22.99
N SER A 468 16.58 13.33 -22.77
CA SER A 468 15.70 13.29 -21.59
C SER A 468 16.45 12.89 -20.32
N ARG A 469 17.50 12.06 -20.43
CA ARG A 469 18.39 11.72 -19.30
C ARG A 469 19.13 12.93 -18.75
N GLN A 470 19.61 13.82 -19.63
CA GLN A 470 20.40 14.99 -19.23
C GLN A 470 19.59 15.93 -18.32
N ALA A 471 18.32 16.15 -18.66
CA ALA A 471 17.36 16.91 -17.85
C ALA A 471 17.11 16.27 -16.46
N ARG A 472 16.99 14.93 -16.38
CA ARG A 472 16.83 14.21 -15.09
C ARG A 472 18.12 14.23 -14.24
N THR A 473 19.31 14.15 -14.84
CA THR A 473 20.59 14.22 -14.11
C THR A 473 20.88 15.59 -13.51
N GLU A 474 20.47 16.68 -14.16
CA GLU A 474 20.59 18.03 -13.59
C GLU A 474 19.69 18.21 -12.35
N THR A 475 18.55 17.54 -12.32
CA THR A 475 17.68 17.45 -11.14
C THR A 475 18.33 16.62 -10.02
N ALA A 476 18.94 15.48 -10.34
CA ALA A 476 19.60 14.62 -9.36
C ALA A 476 20.92 15.20 -8.80
N ALA A 477 21.59 16.09 -9.54
CA ALA A 477 22.81 16.78 -9.11
C ALA A 477 22.54 18.09 -8.34
N SER A 478 21.29 18.57 -8.32
CA SER A 478 20.84 19.75 -7.57
C SER A 478 20.03 19.41 -6.31
N LEU A 479 19.75 18.13 -6.10
CA LEU A 479 19.30 17.51 -4.84
C LEU A 479 20.51 17.03 -4.03
#